data_AF-A0A418MQ28-F1
#
_entry.id   AF-A0A418MQ28-F1
#
_cell.length_a   1.000
_cell.length_b   1.000
_cell.length_c   1.000
_cell.angle_alpha   90.00
_cell.angle_beta   90.00
_cell.angle_gamma   90.00
#
_symmetry.space_group_name_H-M   'P 1'
#
loop_
_entity.id
_entity.type
_entity.pdbx_description
1 polymer ?
#
loop_
_entity_poly.entity_id
_entity_poly.type
_entity_poly.pdbx_seq_one_letter_code
_entity_poly.pdbx_strand_id
1 'polypeptide(L)'
;MIDRRRPGPSRPPVRLRPAPAFDPPCVDEGDGAWPRPSDDQLTLDFFGAQQRPARREPDRASAPRGASRPAPARPRPSRQLPPGALATATPVATQVAHRFVANCLEVFNGFRAPVQLRHQLDPARAALLLPELARATARGGAARATARGTAARAAARGGSRHRSAHPTLRLRRLRVCELHSTAIEAAAVLTGAAGTSWAMAVRLDHRRGSWLCTDLRVL
;
A
#
# COMPACT_ATOMS: atom_id res chain seq x y z
N MET A 1 7.75 -49.26 35.07
CA MET A 1 6.70 -49.42 34.05
C MET A 1 6.92 -48.35 32.98
N ILE A 2 7.48 -48.74 31.84
CA ILE A 2 7.95 -47.83 30.78
C ILE A 2 6.82 -47.69 29.78
N ASP A 3 6.37 -46.47 29.48
CA ASP A 3 5.60 -46.23 28.25
C ASP A 3 6.49 -45.54 27.20
N ARG A 4 6.54 -46.18 26.03
CA ARG A 4 7.42 -45.90 24.90
C ARG A 4 6.56 -45.41 23.73
N ARG A 5 6.91 -44.21 23.25
CA ARG A 5 6.99 -43.84 21.82
C ARG A 5 5.65 -43.71 21.07
N ARG A 6 5.20 -42.46 20.91
CA ARG A 6 4.54 -42.02 19.66
C ARG A 6 5.60 -41.91 18.56
N PRO A 7 5.54 -42.68 17.47
CA PRO A 7 6.39 -42.44 16.31
C PRO A 7 5.90 -41.18 15.60
N GLY A 8 6.70 -40.11 15.61
CA GLY A 8 6.48 -38.97 14.72
C GLY A 8 6.71 -39.36 13.26
N PRO A 9 6.14 -38.64 12.28
CA PRO A 9 6.32 -38.96 10.87
C PRO A 9 7.80 -38.84 10.48
N SER A 10 8.43 -39.98 10.15
CA SER A 10 9.80 -40.02 9.65
C SER A 10 9.83 -39.46 8.22
N ARG A 11 10.12 -38.16 8.08
CA ARG A 11 10.40 -37.60 6.76
C ARG A 11 11.74 -38.17 6.29
N PRO A 12 11.80 -38.81 5.11
CA PRO A 12 13.06 -39.29 4.57
C PRO A 12 14.03 -38.10 4.37
N PRO A 13 15.34 -38.30 4.59
CA PRO A 13 16.31 -37.23 4.44
C PRO A 13 16.34 -36.75 2.98
N VAL A 14 16.03 -35.47 2.77
CA VAL A 14 16.11 -34.82 1.46
C VAL A 14 17.58 -34.66 1.09
N ARG A 15 18.04 -35.39 0.07
CA ARG A 15 19.39 -35.23 -0.47
C ARG A 15 19.38 -34.11 -1.50
N LEU A 16 19.88 -32.93 -1.11
CA LEU A 16 20.15 -31.85 -2.04
C LEU A 16 21.37 -32.23 -2.87
N ARG A 17 21.22 -32.31 -4.20
CA ARG A 17 22.35 -32.42 -5.11
C ARG A 17 22.83 -31.01 -5.47
N PRO A 18 24.14 -30.78 -5.57
CA PRO A 18 24.67 -29.54 -6.15
C PRO A 18 24.08 -29.32 -7.54
N ALA A 19 23.72 -28.08 -7.85
CA ALA A 19 23.35 -27.72 -9.21
C ALA A 19 24.55 -27.96 -10.13
N PRO A 20 24.37 -28.51 -11.35
CA PRO A 20 25.42 -28.56 -12.36
C PRO A 20 25.99 -27.16 -12.58
N ALA A 21 27.30 -27.08 -12.84
CA ALA A 21 27.91 -25.82 -13.26
C ALA A 21 27.26 -25.39 -14.58
N PHE A 22 26.33 -24.45 -14.50
CA PHE A 22 25.77 -23.77 -15.66
C PHE A 22 26.78 -22.70 -16.04
N ASP A 23 27.56 -22.98 -17.09
CA ASP A 23 28.35 -21.95 -17.74
C ASP A 23 27.36 -21.08 -18.54
N PRO A 24 27.09 -19.83 -18.12
CA PRO A 24 26.21 -18.97 -18.90
C PRO A 24 26.82 -18.82 -20.30
N PRO A 25 26.02 -18.86 -21.38
CA PRO A 25 26.57 -18.70 -22.72
C PRO A 25 27.40 -17.41 -22.75
N CYS A 26 28.68 -17.53 -23.10
CA CYS A 26 29.54 -16.38 -23.31
C CYS A 26 28.80 -15.41 -24.22
N VAL A 27 28.52 -14.22 -23.70
CA VAL A 27 28.12 -13.11 -24.54
C VAL A 27 29.36 -12.79 -25.35
N ASP A 28 29.37 -13.22 -26.62
CA ASP A 28 30.27 -12.65 -27.60
C ASP A 28 30.00 -11.14 -27.54
N GLU A 29 30.97 -10.34 -27.09
CA GLU A 29 30.90 -8.88 -27.11
C GLU A 29 30.97 -8.44 -28.58
N GLY A 30 29.89 -8.72 -29.31
CA GLY A 30 29.61 -8.13 -30.60
C GLY A 30 29.21 -6.68 -30.36
N ASP A 31 30.12 -5.78 -30.69
CA ASP A 31 29.86 -4.36 -30.79
C ASP A 31 28.49 -4.08 -31.44
N GLY A 32 27.58 -3.44 -30.69
CA GLY A 32 26.58 -2.56 -31.29
C GLY A 32 25.15 -3.06 -31.49
N ALA A 33 24.55 -3.79 -30.55
CA ALA A 33 23.13 -4.19 -30.64
C ALA A 33 22.18 -3.54 -29.60
N TRP A 34 22.56 -2.42 -28.99
CA TRP A 34 21.59 -1.53 -28.33
C TRP A 34 21.29 -0.34 -29.25
N PRO A 35 20.04 -0.11 -29.67
CA PRO A 35 19.68 1.07 -30.44
C PRO A 35 20.13 2.31 -29.69
N ARG A 36 21.04 3.11 -30.26
CA ARG A 36 21.38 4.40 -29.68
C ARG A 36 20.13 5.29 -29.74
N PRO A 37 19.86 6.09 -28.68
CA PRO A 37 18.79 7.07 -28.72
C PRO A 37 19.01 7.94 -29.96
N SER A 38 18.11 7.83 -30.93
CA SER A 38 18.10 8.68 -32.11
C SER A 38 17.22 9.88 -31.82
N ASP A 39 17.54 11.04 -32.40
CA ASP A 39 16.89 12.34 -32.14
C ASP A 39 15.38 12.37 -32.44
N ASP A 40 14.80 11.29 -32.98
CA ASP A 40 13.37 11.10 -33.22
C ASP A 40 12.63 10.35 -32.09
N GLN A 41 13.27 10.10 -30.94
CA GLN A 41 12.57 9.55 -29.77
C GLN A 41 11.65 10.61 -29.16
N LEU A 42 10.33 10.39 -29.31
CA LEU A 42 9.27 11.14 -28.65
C LEU A 42 9.50 11.16 -27.12
N THR A 43 10.05 12.27 -26.62
CA THR A 43 10.14 12.58 -25.20
C THR A 43 8.73 12.78 -24.66
N LEU A 44 8.18 11.73 -24.04
CA LEU A 44 6.95 11.84 -23.26
C LEU A 44 7.23 12.66 -22.00
N ASP A 45 7.09 13.98 -22.11
CA ASP A 45 7.23 14.91 -21.01
C ASP A 45 5.99 14.85 -20.10
N PHE A 46 5.99 13.91 -19.16
CA PHE A 46 4.92 13.76 -18.16
C PHE A 46 5.01 14.75 -17.00
N PHE A 47 5.96 15.71 -17.00
CA PHE A 47 6.19 16.62 -15.88
C PHE A 47 6.29 18.12 -16.25
N GLY A 48 6.16 18.51 -17.52
CA GLY A 48 6.33 19.89 -18.00
C GLY A 48 5.21 20.91 -17.76
N ALA A 49 4.05 20.55 -17.22
CA ALA A 49 2.90 21.47 -17.09
C ALA A 49 2.77 22.18 -15.73
N GLN A 50 3.89 22.48 -15.05
CA GLN A 50 3.91 23.18 -13.75
C GLN A 50 4.81 24.43 -13.79
N GLN A 51 4.61 25.33 -14.76
CA GLN A 51 5.11 26.71 -14.64
C GLN A 51 4.09 27.70 -15.23
N ARG A 52 3.23 28.26 -14.36
CA ARG A 52 2.49 29.50 -14.65
C ARG A 52 3.39 30.68 -14.27
N PRO A 53 3.66 31.65 -15.17
CA PRO A 53 4.21 32.92 -14.75
C PRO A 53 3.10 33.81 -14.18
N ALA A 54 3.46 34.51 -13.10
CA ALA A 54 2.66 35.52 -12.43
C ALA A 54 2.78 36.91 -13.10
N ARG A 55 1.84 37.79 -12.74
CA ARG A 55 1.66 39.25 -13.04
C ARG A 55 0.82 39.56 -14.29
N ARG A 56 -0.07 40.57 -14.30
CA ARG A 56 -0.22 41.77 -13.45
C ARG A 56 -1.67 42.30 -13.55
N GLU A 57 -2.12 42.95 -12.48
CA GLU A 57 -3.33 43.76 -12.33
C GLU A 57 -3.33 45.02 -13.24
N PRO A 58 -4.49 45.65 -13.52
CA PRO A 58 -4.91 46.77 -12.65
C PRO A 58 -6.43 46.93 -12.41
N ASP A 59 -6.76 47.23 -11.16
CA ASP A 59 -7.51 48.41 -10.69
C ASP A 59 -8.90 48.75 -11.30
N ARG A 60 -9.96 48.52 -10.49
CA ARG A 60 -11.05 49.50 -10.31
C ARG A 60 -11.86 49.22 -9.04
N ALA A 61 -12.16 50.33 -8.36
CA ALA A 61 -12.52 50.43 -6.96
C ALA A 61 -14.03 50.39 -6.63
N SER A 62 -14.27 50.25 -5.31
CA SER A 62 -15.37 50.83 -4.49
C SER A 62 -16.61 49.97 -4.14
N ALA A 63 -16.49 49.21 -3.03
CA ALA A 63 -17.22 49.27 -1.73
C ALA A 63 -18.78 49.37 -1.66
N PRO A 64 -19.42 49.25 -0.47
CA PRO A 64 -19.35 48.22 0.59
C PRO A 64 -20.76 47.75 1.06
N ARG A 65 -20.84 46.59 1.75
CA ARG A 65 -21.75 46.26 2.90
C ARG A 65 -22.14 44.78 2.91
N GLY A 66 -22.10 44.17 4.09
CA GLY A 66 -22.78 42.91 4.38
C GLY A 66 -21.89 41.87 5.04
N ALA A 67 -21.51 42.10 6.30
CA ALA A 67 -20.95 41.06 7.14
C ALA A 67 -22.02 39.98 7.41
N SER A 68 -21.93 38.83 6.74
CA SER A 68 -22.64 37.61 7.12
C SER A 68 -21.62 36.50 7.35
N ARG A 69 -21.26 36.34 8.62
CA ARG A 69 -20.45 35.27 9.20
C ARG A 69 -20.99 33.90 8.74
N PRO A 70 -20.18 33.00 8.15
CA PRO A 70 -20.62 31.63 7.91
C PRO A 70 -20.76 30.92 9.26
N ALA A 71 -21.97 30.55 9.64
CA ALA A 71 -22.22 29.67 10.76
C ALA A 71 -21.59 28.29 10.48
N PRO A 72 -21.04 27.59 11.49
CA PRO A 72 -20.54 26.24 11.30
C PRO A 72 -21.67 25.34 10.84
N ALA A 73 -21.51 24.74 9.66
CA ALA A 73 -22.45 23.78 9.11
C ALA A 73 -22.66 22.64 10.11
N ARG A 74 -23.89 22.53 10.60
CA ARG A 74 -24.39 21.46 11.47
C ARG A 74 -23.97 20.10 10.85
N PRO A 75 -23.44 19.14 11.63
CA PRO A 75 -23.13 17.82 11.11
C PRO A 75 -24.40 17.24 10.47
N ARG A 76 -24.29 16.87 9.20
CA ARG A 76 -25.36 16.18 8.48
C ARG A 76 -25.78 14.95 9.31
N PRO A 77 -27.08 14.64 9.42
CA PRO A 77 -27.50 13.43 10.11
C PRO A 77 -26.78 12.24 9.48
N SER A 78 -26.02 11.52 10.30
CA SER A 78 -25.42 10.24 9.95
C SER A 78 -26.50 9.42 9.26
N ARG A 79 -26.24 9.04 8.00
CA ARG A 79 -27.04 8.05 7.28
C ARG A 79 -27.22 6.88 8.24
N GLN A 80 -28.41 6.73 8.80
CA GLN A 80 -28.65 5.78 9.88
C GLN A 80 -28.24 4.41 9.38
N LEU A 81 -27.26 3.83 10.06
CA LEU A 81 -26.74 2.52 9.72
C LEU A 81 -27.90 1.53 9.91
N PRO A 82 -28.23 0.70 8.90
CA PRO A 82 -29.29 -0.30 9.04
C PRO A 82 -29.08 -1.13 10.31
N PRO A 83 -30.14 -1.60 11.01
CA PRO A 83 -29.99 -2.40 12.23
C PRO A 83 -29.17 -3.69 12.06
N GLY A 84 -29.05 -4.20 10.83
CA GLY A 84 -28.18 -5.33 10.47
C GLY A 84 -26.73 -4.97 10.12
N ALA A 85 -26.36 -3.70 10.05
CA ALA A 85 -25.03 -3.24 9.64
C ALA A 85 -23.96 -3.32 10.74
N LEU A 86 -24.39 -3.61 11.97
CA LEU A 86 -23.52 -4.03 13.07
C LEU A 86 -23.52 -5.56 13.22
N ALA A 87 -23.91 -6.30 12.19
CA ALA A 87 -23.61 -7.72 12.13
C ALA A 87 -22.09 -7.90 12.17
N THR A 88 -21.63 -8.77 13.07
CA THR A 88 -20.26 -9.29 13.00
C THR A 88 -20.02 -9.79 11.58
N ALA A 89 -18.98 -9.26 10.92
CA ALA A 89 -18.69 -9.61 9.54
C ALA A 89 -18.63 -11.13 9.35
N THR A 90 -19.21 -11.63 8.26
CA THR A 90 -19.13 -13.05 7.94
C THR A 90 -17.66 -13.51 7.84
N PRO A 91 -17.36 -14.80 8.05
CA PRO A 91 -15.99 -15.31 7.88
C PRO A 91 -15.44 -15.04 6.47
N VAL A 92 -16.31 -15.12 5.46
CA VAL A 92 -15.97 -14.79 4.06
C VAL A 92 -15.60 -13.32 3.93
N ALA A 93 -16.42 -12.41 4.46
CA ALA A 93 -16.13 -10.97 4.44
C ALA A 93 -14.81 -10.65 5.15
N THR A 94 -14.56 -11.29 6.28
CA THR A 94 -13.31 -11.15 7.04
C THR A 94 -12.10 -11.64 6.23
N GLN A 95 -12.21 -12.79 5.56
CA GLN A 95 -11.14 -13.35 4.73
C GLN A 95 -10.83 -12.46 3.53
N VAL A 96 -11.85 -11.93 2.86
CA VAL A 96 -11.71 -11.01 1.72
C VAL A 96 -11.00 -9.73 2.16
N ALA A 97 -11.45 -9.11 3.26
CA ALA A 97 -10.81 -7.91 3.81
C ALA A 97 -9.36 -8.18 4.21
N HIS A 98 -9.10 -9.30 4.88
CA HIS A 98 -7.75 -9.69 5.28
C HIS A 98 -6.83 -9.88 4.07
N ARG A 99 -7.29 -10.57 3.02
CA ARG A 99 -6.52 -10.77 1.79
C ARG A 99 -6.20 -9.45 1.11
N PHE A 100 -7.16 -8.54 1.00
CA PHE A 100 -6.94 -7.22 0.43
C PHE A 100 -5.90 -6.42 1.25
N VAL A 101 -6.05 -6.38 2.58
CA VAL A 101 -5.11 -5.70 3.49
C VAL A 101 -3.70 -6.29 3.39
N ALA A 102 -3.58 -7.62 3.28
CA ALA A 102 -2.30 -8.28 3.08
C ALA A 102 -1.64 -7.86 1.76
N ASN A 103 -2.40 -7.78 0.66
CA ASN A 103 -1.89 -7.30 -0.62
C ASN A 103 -1.46 -5.83 -0.56
N CYS A 104 -2.19 -4.98 0.16
CA CYS A 104 -1.76 -3.60 0.43
C CYS A 104 -0.45 -3.55 1.22
N LEU A 105 -0.26 -4.43 2.21
CA LEU A 105 0.98 -4.52 2.97
C LEU A 105 2.16 -4.96 2.10
N GLU A 106 1.96 -5.86 1.13
CA GLU A 106 3.00 -6.20 0.14
C GLU A 106 3.44 -4.95 -0.63
N VAL A 107 2.48 -4.12 -1.05
CA VAL A 107 2.74 -2.87 -1.75
C VAL A 107 3.46 -1.86 -0.85
N PHE A 108 2.96 -1.61 0.36
CA PHE A 108 3.58 -0.64 1.27
C PHE A 108 4.99 -1.05 1.72
N ASN A 109 5.23 -2.35 1.84
CA ASN A 109 6.55 -2.90 2.14
C ASN A 109 7.49 -2.92 0.92
N GLY A 110 6.99 -2.65 -0.28
CA GLY A 110 7.76 -2.62 -1.52
C GLY A 110 8.03 -3.99 -2.13
N PHE A 111 7.31 -5.04 -1.69
CA PHE A 111 7.35 -6.36 -2.32
C PHE A 111 6.55 -6.39 -3.63
N ARG A 112 5.67 -5.40 -3.83
CA ARG A 112 4.76 -5.30 -4.97
C ARG A 112 4.63 -3.86 -5.46
N ALA A 113 4.55 -3.64 -6.77
CA ALA A 113 4.24 -2.31 -7.32
C ALA A 113 2.75 -1.96 -7.14
N PRO A 114 2.36 -0.70 -6.82
CA PRO A 114 0.97 -0.32 -6.61
C PRO A 114 0.04 -0.65 -7.80
N VAL A 115 0.54 -0.53 -9.03
CA VAL A 115 -0.21 -0.83 -10.25
C VAL A 115 -0.70 -2.28 -10.31
N GLN A 116 -0.01 -3.22 -9.65
CA GLN A 116 -0.41 -4.62 -9.64
C GLN A 116 -1.71 -4.86 -8.85
N LEU A 117 -2.12 -3.94 -7.98
CA LEU A 117 -3.42 -4.01 -7.30
C LEU A 117 -4.59 -3.56 -8.17
N ARG A 118 -4.35 -3.03 -9.38
CA ARG A 118 -5.40 -2.48 -10.25
C ARG A 118 -6.59 -3.42 -10.47
N HIS A 119 -6.36 -4.73 -10.55
CA HIS A 119 -7.41 -5.75 -10.71
C HIS A 119 -8.34 -5.90 -9.48
N GLN A 120 -7.91 -5.43 -8.32
CA GLN A 120 -8.66 -5.45 -7.06
C GLN A 120 -9.31 -4.10 -6.74
N LEU A 121 -9.09 -3.09 -7.58
CA LEU A 121 -9.70 -1.77 -7.45
C LEU A 121 -10.89 -1.67 -8.40
N ASP A 122 -11.91 -0.92 -8.00
CA ASP A 122 -13.00 -0.58 -8.91
C ASP A 122 -12.44 0.22 -10.09
N PRO A 123 -12.62 -0.21 -11.35
CA PRO A 123 -12.08 0.48 -12.51
C PRO A 123 -12.56 1.94 -12.60
N ALA A 124 -13.78 2.25 -12.14
CA ALA A 124 -14.30 3.61 -12.11
C ALA A 124 -13.60 4.51 -11.07
N ARG A 125 -12.95 3.92 -10.06
CA ARG A 125 -12.30 4.62 -8.94
C ARG A 125 -10.79 4.49 -8.97
N ALA A 126 -10.23 3.62 -9.81
CA ALA A 126 -8.80 3.29 -9.86
C ALA A 126 -7.90 4.53 -10.00
N ALA A 127 -8.32 5.53 -10.78
CA ALA A 127 -7.59 6.78 -10.96
C ALA A 127 -7.41 7.59 -9.67
N LEU A 128 -8.31 7.43 -8.68
CA LEU A 128 -8.21 8.07 -7.37
C LEU A 128 -7.46 7.19 -6.36
N LEU A 129 -7.68 5.88 -6.41
CA LEU A 129 -7.14 4.93 -5.43
C LEU A 129 -5.65 4.62 -5.64
N LEU A 130 -5.18 4.56 -6.90
CA LEU A 130 -3.78 4.29 -7.21
C LEU A 130 -2.82 5.40 -6.69
N PRO A 131 -3.12 6.69 -6.85
CA PRO A 131 -2.32 7.76 -6.23
C PRO A 131 -2.28 7.70 -4.70
N GLU A 132 -3.36 7.31 -4.03
CA GLU A 132 -3.38 7.13 -2.57
C GLU A 132 -2.46 5.97 -2.14
N LEU A 133 -2.51 4.83 -2.86
CA LEU A 133 -1.57 3.72 -2.66
C LEU A 133 -0.12 4.14 -2.88
N ALA A 134 0.15 4.90 -3.96
CA ALA A 134 1.49 5.38 -4.27
C ALA A 134 2.02 6.32 -3.18
N ARG A 135 1.19 7.26 -2.71
CA ARG A 135 1.52 8.16 -1.60
C ARG A 135 1.80 7.39 -0.31
N ALA A 136 0.96 6.41 0.04
CA ALA A 136 1.20 5.54 1.21
C ALA A 136 2.52 4.75 1.07
N THR A 137 2.81 4.23 -0.12
CA THR A 137 4.06 3.49 -0.40
C THR A 137 5.28 4.39 -0.26
N ALA A 138 5.23 5.62 -0.80
CA ALA A 138 6.31 6.60 -0.67
C ALA A 138 6.57 6.99 0.79
N ARG A 139 5.50 7.24 1.57
CA ARG A 139 5.61 7.49 3.02
C ARG A 139 6.27 6.32 3.76
N GLY A 140 5.93 5.08 3.39
CA GLY A 140 6.49 3.86 3.99
C GLY A 140 7.96 3.66 3.63
N GLY A 141 8.32 3.98 2.38
CA GLY A 141 9.70 3.98 1.91
C GLY A 141 10.57 4.99 2.65
N ALA A 142 10.09 6.22 2.83
CA ALA A 142 10.79 7.27 3.59
C ALA A 142 11.01 6.88 5.06
N ALA A 143 9.97 6.34 5.72
CA ALA A 143 10.09 5.82 7.09
C ALA A 143 11.09 4.65 7.19
N ARG A 144 11.18 3.81 6.15
CA ARG A 144 12.15 2.70 6.11
C ARG A 144 13.59 3.18 5.85
N ALA A 145 13.76 4.21 5.02
CA ALA A 145 15.06 4.79 4.74
C ALA A 145 15.65 5.48 5.99
N THR A 146 14.83 6.26 6.70
CA THR A 146 15.21 6.89 7.98
C THR A 146 15.58 5.85 9.03
N ALA A 147 14.76 4.81 9.22
CA ALA A 147 15.05 3.72 10.15
C ALA A 147 16.33 2.94 9.80
N ARG A 148 16.62 2.72 8.50
CA ARG A 148 17.88 2.12 8.04
C ARG A 148 19.08 3.02 8.35
N GLY A 149 18.97 4.33 8.11
CA GLY A 149 20.00 5.30 8.45
C GLY A 149 20.32 5.33 9.95
N THR A 150 19.29 5.29 10.80
CA THR A 150 19.48 5.24 12.26
C THR A 150 20.12 3.92 12.72
N ALA A 151 19.70 2.79 12.13
CA ALA A 151 20.29 1.48 12.45
C ALA A 151 21.76 1.38 12.02
N ALA A 152 22.09 1.89 10.82
CA ALA A 152 23.47 1.93 10.33
C ALA A 152 24.37 2.79 11.24
N ARG A 153 23.89 3.95 11.69
CA ARG A 153 24.61 4.80 12.66
C ARG A 153 24.79 4.12 14.01
N ALA A 154 23.81 3.37 14.49
CA ALA A 154 23.93 2.61 15.74
C ALA A 154 24.95 1.46 15.63
N ALA A 155 24.96 0.75 14.50
CA ALA A 155 25.95 -0.30 14.22
C ALA A 155 27.37 0.26 14.12
N ALA A 156 27.55 1.45 13.51
CA ALA A 156 28.85 2.13 13.43
C ALA A 156 29.42 2.56 14.80
N ARG A 157 28.56 2.75 15.82
CA ARG A 157 28.97 3.10 17.20
C ARG A 157 29.28 1.88 18.08
N GLY A 158 29.54 0.72 17.48
CA GLY A 158 29.86 -0.51 18.22
C GLY A 158 28.64 -1.30 18.69
N GLY A 159 27.44 -0.96 18.21
CA GLY A 159 26.24 -1.77 18.45
C GLY A 159 26.33 -3.11 17.72
N SER A 160 26.08 -4.20 18.45
CA SER A 160 25.96 -5.57 17.92
C SER A 160 25.19 -5.58 16.59
N ARG A 161 25.73 -6.27 15.57
CA ARG A 161 25.14 -6.43 14.23
C ARG A 161 23.81 -7.16 14.34
N HIS A 162 22.77 -6.46 14.73
CA HIS A 162 21.42 -6.99 14.73
C HIS A 162 21.06 -7.24 13.26
N ARG A 163 20.81 -8.52 12.92
CA ARG A 163 20.31 -8.98 11.62
C ARG A 163 19.39 -7.90 11.05
N SER A 164 19.71 -7.42 9.84
CA SER A 164 18.96 -6.39 9.11
C SER A 164 17.46 -6.67 9.16
N ALA A 165 16.81 -6.17 10.21
CA ALA A 165 15.38 -6.26 10.38
C ALA A 165 14.84 -5.16 9.49
N HIS A 166 14.59 -5.50 8.23
CA HIS A 166 14.00 -4.56 7.29
C HIS A 166 12.75 -3.98 7.95
N PRO A 167 12.71 -2.65 8.17
CA PRO A 167 11.57 -2.03 8.83
C PRO A 167 10.34 -2.23 7.95
N THR A 168 9.43 -3.09 8.40
CA THR A 168 8.26 -3.53 7.66
C THR A 168 7.01 -3.09 8.41
N LEU A 169 6.02 -2.59 7.66
CA LEU A 169 4.68 -2.39 8.16
C LEU A 169 4.05 -3.76 8.39
N ARG A 170 3.49 -3.96 9.58
CA ARG A 170 2.80 -5.19 9.99
C ARG A 170 1.38 -4.87 10.39
N LEU A 171 0.44 -5.76 10.09
CA LEU A 171 -0.92 -5.68 10.58
C LEU A 171 -0.92 -5.93 12.10
N ARG A 172 -1.42 -4.97 12.88
CA ARG A 172 -1.62 -5.14 14.33
C ARG A 172 -3.05 -5.50 14.67
N ARG A 173 -4.01 -4.87 13.99
CA ARG A 173 -5.43 -5.11 14.22
C ARG A 173 -6.22 -4.88 12.95
N LEU A 174 -7.20 -5.74 12.69
CA LEU A 174 -8.19 -5.57 11.64
C LEU A 174 -9.58 -5.64 12.29
N ARG A 175 -10.44 -4.68 11.96
CA ARG A 175 -11.87 -4.71 12.27
C ARG A 175 -12.62 -4.67 10.95
N VAL A 176 -13.62 -5.54 10.81
CA VAL A 176 -14.40 -5.70 9.59
C VAL A 176 -15.87 -5.60 9.97
N CYS A 177 -16.61 -4.82 9.19
CA CYS A 177 -18.05 -4.63 9.31
C CYS A 177 -18.68 -4.96 7.96
N GLU A 178 -19.72 -5.79 7.96
CA GLU A 178 -20.50 -6.08 6.76
C GLU A 178 -21.72 -5.16 6.77
N LEU A 179 -21.77 -4.20 5.84
CA LEU A 179 -22.86 -3.23 5.76
C LEU A 179 -24.12 -3.88 5.15
N HIS A 180 -23.89 -4.72 4.13
CA HIS A 180 -24.83 -5.62 3.50
C HIS A 180 -24.04 -6.73 2.78
N SER A 181 -24.70 -7.77 2.27
CA SER A 181 -24.07 -8.94 1.64
C SER A 181 -23.14 -8.64 0.44
N THR A 182 -23.18 -7.41 -0.07
CA THR A 182 -22.37 -6.94 -1.20
C THR A 182 -21.46 -5.77 -0.88
N ALA A 183 -21.34 -5.34 0.39
CA ALA A 183 -20.42 -4.29 0.80
C ALA A 183 -19.83 -4.52 2.19
N ILE A 184 -18.52 -4.39 2.26
CA ILE A 184 -17.70 -4.56 3.47
C ILE A 184 -16.92 -3.29 3.72
N GLU A 185 -16.88 -2.85 4.97
CA GLU A 185 -15.98 -1.80 5.44
C GLU A 185 -14.98 -2.39 6.43
N ALA A 186 -13.72 -2.02 6.28
CA ALA A 186 -12.64 -2.51 7.12
C ALA A 186 -11.74 -1.38 7.60
N ALA A 187 -11.35 -1.46 8.86
CA ALA A 187 -10.37 -0.58 9.48
C ALA A 187 -9.18 -1.41 9.98
N ALA A 188 -7.99 -1.08 9.51
CA ALA A 188 -6.75 -1.73 9.89
C ALA A 188 -5.84 -0.75 10.64
N VAL A 189 -5.23 -1.24 11.73
CA VAL A 189 -4.14 -0.58 12.43
C VAL A 189 -2.86 -1.31 12.06
N LEU A 190 -1.89 -0.57 11.52
CA LEU A 190 -0.60 -1.09 11.11
C LEU A 190 0.48 -0.53 12.04
N THR A 191 1.52 -1.31 12.28
CA THR A 191 2.71 -0.88 13.03
C THR A 191 3.92 -0.93 12.14
N GLY A 192 4.64 0.19 12.07
CA GLY A 192 5.87 0.33 11.31
C GLY A 192 7.12 0.35 12.18
N ALA A 193 8.22 0.78 11.58
CA ALA A 193 9.48 1.01 12.26
C ALA A 193 9.35 2.01 13.41
N ALA A 194 10.21 1.88 14.42
CA ALA A 194 10.35 2.86 15.51
C ALA A 194 9.02 3.19 16.24
N GLY A 195 8.08 2.23 16.30
CA GLY A 195 6.80 2.40 17.00
C GLY A 195 5.77 3.25 16.27
N THR A 196 6.04 3.67 15.03
CA THR A 196 5.06 4.41 14.22
C THR A 196 3.80 3.57 13.97
N SER A 197 2.63 4.17 14.18
CA SER A 197 1.34 3.56 13.91
C SER A 197 0.68 4.20 12.70
N TRP A 198 0.13 3.38 11.82
CA TRP A 198 -0.63 3.83 10.66
C TRP A 198 -2.06 3.32 10.79
N ALA A 199 -3.01 4.04 10.21
CA ALA A 199 -4.38 3.59 10.08
C ALA A 199 -4.74 3.45 8.60
N MET A 200 -5.53 2.45 8.28
CA MET A 200 -6.06 2.25 6.94
C MET A 200 -7.56 1.96 7.00
N ALA A 201 -8.33 2.68 6.20
CA ALA A 201 -9.76 2.45 6.02
C ALA A 201 -10.00 2.00 4.58
N VAL A 202 -10.82 0.97 4.43
CA VAL A 202 -11.11 0.33 3.14
C VAL A 202 -12.60 0.06 3.02
N ARG A 203 -13.15 0.32 1.83
CA ARG A 203 -14.46 -0.18 1.42
C ARG A 203 -14.33 -1.14 0.24
N LEU A 204 -14.91 -2.33 0.37
CA LEU A 204 -14.93 -3.36 -0.65
C LEU A 204 -16.38 -3.64 -1.06
N ASP A 205 -16.69 -3.54 -2.35
CA ASP A 205 -18.01 -3.86 -2.90
C ASP A 205 -17.92 -5.11 -3.80
N HIS A 206 -18.90 -6.01 -3.68
CA HIS A 206 -19.01 -7.21 -4.51
C HIS A 206 -19.68 -6.88 -5.84
N ARG A 207 -18.95 -7.04 -6.95
CA ARG A 207 -19.39 -6.75 -8.31
C ARG A 207 -19.05 -7.90 -9.23
N ARG A 208 -20.05 -8.45 -9.92
CA ARG A 208 -19.87 -9.51 -10.94
C ARG A 208 -19.00 -10.69 -10.46
N GLY A 209 -19.18 -11.12 -9.21
CA GLY A 209 -18.45 -12.25 -8.62
C GLY A 209 -17.07 -11.91 -8.07
N SER A 210 -16.64 -10.65 -8.09
CA SER A 210 -15.38 -10.21 -7.49
C SER A 210 -15.59 -9.12 -6.45
N TRP A 211 -14.71 -9.08 -5.44
CA TRP A 211 -14.69 -8.01 -4.45
C TRP A 211 -13.70 -6.94 -4.90
N LEU A 212 -14.19 -5.71 -5.07
CA LEU A 212 -13.40 -4.58 -5.57
C LEU A 212 -13.37 -3.47 -4.55
N CYS A 213 -12.20 -2.87 -4.37
CA CYS A 213 -12.01 -1.71 -3.51
C CYS A 213 -12.55 -0.44 -4.19
N THR A 214 -13.48 0.24 -3.52
CA THR A 214 -14.12 1.47 -4.00
C THR A 214 -13.69 2.72 -3.25
N ASP A 215 -13.20 2.56 -2.02
CA ASP A 215 -12.57 3.62 -1.22
C ASP A 215 -11.39 3.06 -0.41
N LEU A 216 -10.30 3.82 -0.37
CA LEU A 216 -9.09 3.50 0.37
C LEU A 216 -8.49 4.79 0.93
N ARG A 217 -8.21 4.78 2.22
CA ARG A 217 -7.49 5.87 2.88
C ARG A 217 -6.43 5.30 3.80
N VAL A 218 -5.24 5.91 3.78
CA VAL A 218 -4.12 5.55 4.66
C VAL A 218 -3.69 6.81 5.39
N LEU A 219 -3.69 6.77 6.71
CA LEU A 219 -3.35 7.87 7.62
C LEU A 219 -2.06 7.53 8.35
#